data_AF-A0A1M3LUF1-F1
#
_entry.id   AF-A0A1M3LUF1-F1
#
_cell.length_a   1.000
_cell.length_b   1.000
_cell.length_c   1.000
_cell.angle_alpha   90.00
_cell.angle_beta   90.00
_cell.angle_gamma   90.00
#
_symmetry.space_group_name_H-M   'P 1'
#
loop_
_entity.id
_entity.type
_entity.pdbx_description
1 polymer ?
#
loop_
_entity_poly.entity_id
_entity_poly.type
_entity_poly.pdbx_seq_one_letter_code
_entity_poly.pdbx_strand_id
1 'polypeptide(L)'
;MTHHDLLPNDERFDQIKHRILDTIGDDDRRRTRKHRLIALGIAGSLALGTTAGAVAIAQAPQGQINYVADCYASTDLGARHATSAYLPGDQSAKTPTPLQQRISLAEDMCAATWRIGTFSPGGSTADQDFPVPNLETCQLPDGRLAVFPSELAANELCSQLGLTRPHE
;
A
#
# COMPACT_ATOMS: atom_id res chain seq x y z
N MET A 1 -48.14 15.47 -19.78
CA MET A 1 -47.16 16.56 -19.60
C MET A 1 -45.79 15.91 -19.50
N THR A 2 -44.92 16.21 -20.47
CA THR A 2 -43.68 15.50 -20.79
C THR A 2 -42.49 15.95 -19.94
N HIS A 3 -41.62 14.99 -19.62
CA HIS A 3 -40.29 15.13 -19.00
C HIS A 3 -39.31 15.97 -19.83
N HIS A 4 -38.32 16.58 -19.15
CA HIS A 4 -37.01 17.20 -19.53
C HIS A 4 -36.91 18.53 -18.75
N ASP A 5 -35.98 18.84 -17.84
CA ASP A 5 -34.53 18.66 -17.82
C ASP A 5 -34.00 18.73 -16.37
N LEU A 6 -33.21 17.74 -15.93
CA LEU A 6 -32.41 17.81 -14.69
C LEU A 6 -31.00 17.24 -14.92
N LEU A 7 -30.42 17.48 -16.10
CA LEU A 7 -28.99 17.27 -16.33
C LEU A 7 -28.33 18.65 -16.50
N PRO A 8 -27.28 18.98 -15.72
CA PRO A 8 -26.55 20.22 -15.91
C PRO A 8 -25.93 20.25 -17.31
N ASN A 9 -26.11 21.36 -18.03
CA ASN A 9 -25.52 21.55 -19.36
C ASN A 9 -23.99 21.44 -19.31
N ASP A 10 -23.37 20.89 -20.37
CA ASP A 10 -21.95 20.45 -20.39
C ASP A 10 -20.95 21.54 -19.96
N GLU A 11 -21.18 22.80 -20.33
CA GLU A 11 -20.34 23.93 -19.93
C GLU A 11 -20.33 24.17 -18.41
N ARG A 12 -21.45 23.89 -17.74
CA ARG A 12 -21.59 24.03 -16.29
C ARG A 12 -20.88 22.89 -15.58
N PHE A 13 -20.84 21.71 -16.19
CA PHE A 13 -20.07 20.58 -15.70
C PHE A 13 -18.57 20.85 -15.78
N ASP A 14 -18.09 21.41 -16.90
CA ASP A 14 -16.68 21.75 -17.06
C ASP A 14 -16.24 22.89 -16.12
N GLN A 15 -17.08 23.89 -15.88
CA GLN A 15 -16.77 24.93 -14.89
C GLN A 15 -16.72 24.40 -13.46
N ILE A 16 -17.63 23.49 -13.09
CA ILE A 16 -17.62 22.85 -11.76
C ILE A 16 -16.39 21.94 -11.63
N LYS A 17 -16.07 21.16 -12.68
CA LYS A 17 -14.89 20.31 -12.76
C LYS A 17 -13.60 21.12 -12.62
N HIS A 18 -13.47 22.23 -13.36
CA HIS A 18 -12.30 23.09 -13.24
C HIS A 18 -12.18 23.73 -11.86
N ARG A 19 -13.27 24.22 -11.28
CA ARG A 19 -13.23 24.82 -9.92
C ARG A 19 -12.84 23.81 -8.84
N ILE A 20 -13.32 22.56 -8.94
CA ILE A 20 -12.91 21.48 -8.02
C ILE A 20 -11.43 21.16 -8.18
N LEU A 21 -10.94 21.02 -9.42
CA LEU A 21 -9.53 20.71 -9.68
C LEU A 21 -8.58 21.84 -9.26
N ASP A 22 -8.98 23.11 -9.41
CA ASP A 22 -8.16 24.26 -9.02
C ASP A 22 -8.09 24.43 -7.50
N THR A 23 -9.21 24.15 -6.81
CA THR A 23 -9.24 24.16 -5.32
C THR A 23 -8.38 23.05 -4.73
N ILE A 24 -8.20 21.94 -5.46
CA ILE A 24 -7.28 20.86 -5.07
C ILE A 24 -5.82 21.28 -5.28
N GLY A 25 -5.50 22.11 -6.29
CA GLY A 25 -4.11 22.45 -6.63
C GLY A 25 -3.40 23.38 -5.63
N ASP A 26 -4.10 24.40 -5.13
CA ASP A 26 -3.47 25.45 -4.30
C ASP A 26 -3.47 25.13 -2.79
N ASP A 27 -4.49 24.42 -2.30
CA ASP A 27 -4.55 24.01 -0.88
C ASP A 27 -3.57 22.85 -0.60
N ASP A 28 -3.29 22.03 -1.60
CA ASP A 28 -2.36 20.90 -1.51
C ASP A 28 -0.90 21.36 -1.38
N ARG A 29 -0.48 22.45 -2.03
CA ARG A 29 0.89 22.98 -1.89
C ARG A 29 1.23 23.51 -0.50
N ARG A 30 0.23 24.03 0.24
CA ARG A 30 0.45 24.56 1.59
C ARG A 30 0.31 23.48 2.66
N ARG A 31 -0.57 22.48 2.47
CA ARG A 31 -0.70 21.30 3.33
C ARG A 31 0.47 20.31 3.16
N THR A 32 0.95 20.06 1.95
CA THR A 32 2.02 19.08 1.67
C THR A 32 3.32 19.37 2.40
N ARG A 33 3.67 20.62 2.73
CA ARG A 33 4.90 20.89 3.49
C ARG A 33 4.81 20.52 4.97
N LYS A 34 3.64 20.68 5.60
CA LYS A 34 3.43 20.28 7.00
C LYS A 34 3.05 18.81 7.13
N HIS A 35 2.35 18.25 6.15
CA HIS A 35 1.96 16.84 6.12
C HIS A 35 2.96 15.93 5.42
N ARG A 36 4.06 16.41 4.82
CA ARG A 36 5.13 15.52 4.32
C ARG A 36 5.79 14.65 5.39
N LEU A 37 5.63 15.02 6.67
CA LEU A 37 6.03 14.18 7.80
C LEU A 37 4.94 13.17 8.23
N ILE A 38 3.70 13.34 7.75
CA ILE A 38 2.52 12.52 8.09
C ILE A 38 2.08 11.65 6.89
N ALA A 39 2.41 12.06 5.67
CA ALA A 39 2.10 11.39 4.41
C ALA A 39 3.19 10.37 4.02
N LEU A 40 3.47 9.42 4.92
CA LEU A 40 3.92 8.10 4.50
C LEU A 40 2.71 7.45 3.82
N GLY A 41 2.67 7.61 2.49
CA GLY A 41 1.50 7.37 1.65
C GLY A 41 0.94 5.96 1.78
N ILE A 42 -0.22 5.84 2.43
CA ILE A 42 -1.12 4.71 2.28
C ILE A 42 -2.11 5.09 1.18
N ALA A 43 -1.96 4.46 0.02
CA ALA A 43 -3.01 4.46 -0.98
C ALA A 43 -3.53 3.02 -1.12
N GLY A 44 -4.68 2.76 -0.51
CA GLY A 44 -5.51 1.58 -0.73
C GLY A 44 -4.93 0.25 -0.22
N SER A 45 -5.18 -0.10 1.04
CA SER A 45 -5.19 -1.51 1.43
C SER A 45 -6.42 -2.17 0.79
N LEU A 46 -6.22 -2.82 -0.35
CA LEU A 46 -7.19 -3.79 -0.85
C LEU A 46 -7.07 -5.02 0.06
N ALA A 47 -7.92 -5.09 1.09
CA ALA A 47 -8.15 -6.32 1.85
C ALA A 47 -8.90 -7.32 0.97
N LEU A 48 -8.27 -7.73 -0.11
CA LEU A 48 -8.74 -8.83 -0.92
C LEU A 48 -8.37 -10.10 -0.15
N GLY A 49 -9.34 -10.67 0.55
CA GLY A 49 -9.31 -12.08 0.90
C GLY A 49 -9.44 -12.89 -0.38
N THR A 50 -8.40 -12.87 -1.22
CA THR A 50 -8.37 -13.63 -2.46
C THR A 50 -6.99 -14.25 -2.63
N THR A 51 -6.99 -15.58 -2.69
CA THR A 51 -5.95 -16.43 -3.31
C THR A 51 -5.84 -16.17 -4.82
N ALA A 52 -6.08 -14.94 -5.29
CA ALA A 52 -6.09 -14.55 -6.69
C ALA A 52 -4.92 -13.60 -7.06
N GLY A 53 -3.98 -13.36 -6.14
CA GLY A 53 -2.80 -12.53 -6.39
C GLY A 53 -1.72 -13.20 -7.25
N ALA A 54 -1.73 -14.53 -7.39
CA ALA A 54 -0.65 -15.26 -8.06
C ALA A 54 -0.66 -15.13 -9.60
N VAL A 55 -1.81 -14.83 -10.23
CA VAL A 55 -1.96 -14.98 -11.70
C VAL A 55 -1.73 -13.67 -12.47
N ALA A 56 -1.83 -12.49 -11.83
CA ALA A 56 -1.66 -11.20 -12.51
C ALA A 56 -0.20 -10.70 -12.55
N ILE A 57 0.71 -11.29 -11.77
CA ILE A 57 2.04 -10.68 -11.48
C ILE A 57 3.17 -11.28 -12.32
N ALA A 58 3.00 -12.46 -12.92
CA ALA A 58 4.02 -13.05 -13.80
C ALA A 58 4.36 -12.17 -15.03
N GLN A 59 3.55 -11.16 -15.33
CA GLN A 59 3.77 -10.17 -16.39
C GLN A 59 3.86 -8.72 -15.88
N ALA A 60 3.88 -8.51 -14.56
CA ALA A 60 3.98 -7.17 -13.99
C ALA A 60 5.38 -6.59 -14.27
N PRO A 61 5.48 -5.33 -14.73
CA PRO A 61 6.76 -4.64 -14.85
C PRO A 61 7.52 -4.68 -13.52
N GLN A 62 8.85 -4.79 -13.55
CA GLN A 62 9.71 -4.85 -12.35
C GLN A 62 9.44 -3.69 -11.37
N GLY A 63 9.10 -2.49 -11.88
CA GLY A 63 8.66 -1.36 -11.06
C GLY A 63 7.47 -1.72 -10.16
N GLN A 64 6.49 -2.46 -10.65
CA GLN A 64 5.30 -2.85 -9.89
C GLN A 64 5.62 -3.86 -8.77
N ILE A 65 6.66 -4.68 -8.90
CA ILE A 65 7.13 -5.58 -7.82
C ILE A 65 7.94 -4.81 -6.77
N ASN A 66 8.67 -3.76 -7.18
CA ASN A 66 9.50 -2.96 -6.28
C ASN A 66 8.69 -2.09 -5.30
N TYR A 67 7.45 -1.77 -5.66
CA TYR A 67 6.59 -0.84 -4.91
C TYR A 67 5.36 -1.53 -4.31
N VAL A 68 5.37 -2.86 -4.17
CA VAL A 68 4.28 -3.63 -3.55
C VAL A 68 4.82 -4.53 -2.46
N ALA A 69 4.15 -4.53 -1.32
CA ALA A 69 4.45 -5.40 -0.18
C ALA A 69 3.19 -6.12 0.31
N ASP A 70 3.34 -7.34 0.81
CA ASP A 70 2.25 -8.09 1.45
C ASP A 70 2.41 -8.05 2.97
N CYS A 71 1.44 -7.47 3.67
CA CYS A 71 1.50 -7.21 5.09
C CYS A 71 0.64 -8.21 5.85
N TYR A 72 1.22 -8.97 6.78
CA TYR A 72 0.52 -10.03 7.51
C TYR A 72 0.08 -9.58 8.90
N ALA A 73 -1.09 -10.08 9.35
CA ALA A 73 -1.62 -9.83 10.69
C ALA A 73 -0.93 -10.67 11.78
N SER A 74 -0.29 -11.77 11.41
CA SER A 74 0.47 -12.65 12.32
C SER A 74 1.56 -13.39 11.56
N THR A 75 2.47 -14.05 12.28
CA THR A 75 3.55 -14.89 11.75
C THR A 75 3.04 -16.23 11.18
N ASP A 76 2.11 -16.17 10.23
CA ASP A 76 1.50 -17.33 9.58
C ASP A 76 1.11 -16.96 8.13
N LEU A 77 1.48 -17.80 7.16
CA LEU A 77 1.15 -17.60 5.74
C LEU A 77 -0.35 -17.70 5.45
N GLY A 78 -1.12 -18.38 6.32
CA GLY A 78 -2.58 -18.45 6.25
C GLY A 78 -3.27 -17.29 6.98
N ALA A 79 -2.53 -16.39 7.62
CA ALA A 79 -3.11 -15.27 8.33
C ALA A 79 -3.81 -14.29 7.39
N ARG A 80 -4.72 -13.50 7.95
CA ARG A 80 -5.25 -12.33 7.25
C ARG A 80 -4.07 -11.43 6.86
N HIS A 81 -4.04 -11.02 5.60
CA HIS A 81 -3.01 -10.14 5.06
C HIS A 81 -3.65 -9.02 4.23
N ALA A 82 -2.88 -7.99 3.94
CA ALA A 82 -3.25 -6.89 3.08
C ALA A 82 -2.08 -6.57 2.15
N THR A 83 -2.37 -6.39 0.86
CA THR A 83 -1.36 -5.94 -0.08
C THR A 83 -1.35 -4.41 -0.12
N SER A 84 -0.19 -3.83 0.14
CA SER A 84 0.05 -2.39 0.13
C SER A 84 0.87 -2.02 -1.11
N ALA A 85 0.58 -0.86 -1.70
CA ALA A 85 1.27 -0.33 -2.87
C ALA A 85 1.77 1.11 -2.64
N TYR A 86 3.01 1.40 -3.03
CA TYR A 86 3.59 2.74 -3.01
C TYR A 86 3.37 3.42 -4.37
N LEU A 87 2.29 4.19 -4.47
CA LEU A 87 1.91 4.88 -5.71
C LEU A 87 2.83 6.02 -6.16
N PRO A 88 3.53 6.77 -5.28
CA PRO A 88 4.44 7.83 -5.74
C PRO A 88 5.68 7.32 -6.47
N GLY A 89 5.95 6.00 -6.45
CA GLY A 89 7.08 5.38 -7.13
C GLY A 89 6.95 5.39 -8.65
N ASP A 90 8.08 5.36 -9.35
CA ASP A 90 8.09 5.15 -10.81
C ASP A 90 7.76 3.69 -11.14
N GLN A 91 6.48 3.41 -11.32
CA GLN A 91 5.95 2.10 -11.69
C GLN A 91 6.48 1.60 -13.05
N SER A 92 7.07 2.49 -13.86
CA SER A 92 7.67 2.18 -15.17
C SER A 92 9.19 1.98 -15.12
N ALA A 93 9.80 2.14 -13.94
CA ALA A 93 11.23 1.97 -13.76
C ALA A 93 11.69 0.58 -14.20
N LYS A 94 12.67 0.56 -15.11
CA LYS A 94 13.29 -0.68 -15.60
C LYS A 94 14.48 -1.11 -14.74
N THR A 95 15.07 -0.17 -14.02
CA THR A 95 16.16 -0.46 -13.08
C THR A 95 15.55 -0.89 -11.75
N PRO A 96 15.93 -2.06 -11.22
CA PRO A 96 15.49 -2.49 -9.90
C PRO A 96 15.90 -1.49 -8.81
N THR A 97 14.99 -1.21 -7.88
CA THR A 97 15.31 -0.48 -6.66
C THR A 97 16.26 -1.33 -5.80
N PRO A 98 17.33 -0.77 -5.21
CA PRO A 98 18.23 -1.51 -4.33
C PRO A 98 17.48 -2.30 -3.24
N LEU A 99 17.91 -3.53 -2.97
CA LEU A 99 17.20 -4.43 -2.07
C LEU A 99 16.90 -3.81 -0.69
N GLN A 100 17.88 -3.16 -0.07
CA GLN A 100 17.70 -2.55 1.25
C GLN A 100 16.61 -1.46 1.25
N GLN A 101 16.49 -0.71 0.15
CA GLN A 101 15.45 0.32 0.02
C GLN A 101 14.08 -0.31 -0.20
N ARG A 102 14.01 -1.45 -0.89
CA ARG A 102 12.76 -2.22 -1.05
C ARG A 102 12.29 -2.77 0.29
N ILE A 103 13.21 -3.31 1.10
CA ILE A 103 12.92 -3.81 2.46
C ILE A 103 12.38 -2.68 3.34
N SER A 104 13.10 -1.55 3.44
CA SER A 104 12.66 -0.44 4.27
C SER A 104 11.30 0.11 3.82
N LEU A 105 11.08 0.21 2.50
CA LEU A 105 9.80 0.67 1.97
C LEU A 105 8.67 -0.30 2.28
N ALA A 106 8.90 -1.61 2.16
CA ALA A 106 7.90 -2.62 2.50
C ALA A 106 7.51 -2.55 3.99
N GLU A 107 8.51 -2.42 4.87
CA GLU A 107 8.29 -2.26 6.31
C GLU A 107 7.53 -0.97 6.63
N ASP A 108 7.88 0.15 6.01
CA ASP A 108 7.16 1.42 6.17
C ASP A 108 5.68 1.31 5.73
N MET A 109 5.43 0.66 4.59
CA MET A 109 4.08 0.44 4.06
C MET A 109 3.25 -0.46 4.99
N CYS A 110 3.86 -1.51 5.52
CA CYS A 110 3.17 -2.43 6.43
C CYS A 110 3.00 -1.84 7.83
N ALA A 111 3.95 -1.04 8.31
CA ALA A 111 3.80 -0.25 9.53
C ALA A 111 2.62 0.72 9.40
N ALA A 112 2.47 1.37 8.25
CA ALA A 112 1.35 2.26 7.98
C ALA A 112 0.01 1.50 7.93
N THR A 113 -0.01 0.30 7.35
CA THR A 113 -1.17 -0.62 7.31
C THR A 113 -1.61 -1.03 8.72
N TRP A 114 -0.66 -1.35 9.60
CA TRP A 114 -0.91 -1.60 11.02
C TRP A 114 -1.46 -0.36 11.71
N ARG A 115 -0.82 0.79 11.50
CA ARG A 115 -1.18 2.06 12.17
C ARG A 115 -2.61 2.50 11.89
N ILE A 116 -3.12 2.28 10.67
CA ILE A 116 -4.52 2.59 10.35
C ILE A 116 -5.51 1.52 10.84
N GLY A 117 -5.06 0.48 11.53
CA GLY A 117 -5.93 -0.54 12.11
C GLY A 117 -6.51 -1.53 11.11
N THR A 118 -5.86 -1.75 9.96
CA THR A 118 -6.32 -2.77 8.99
C THR A 118 -6.44 -4.15 9.64
N PHE A 119 -5.61 -4.44 10.65
CA PHE A 119 -5.64 -5.70 11.38
C PHE A 119 -6.38 -5.65 12.72
N SER A 120 -6.98 -4.52 13.09
CA SER A 120 -7.68 -4.37 14.35
C SER A 120 -9.07 -5.00 14.34
N PRO A 121 -9.54 -5.59 15.46
CA PRO A 121 -10.95 -5.95 15.61
C PRO A 121 -11.81 -4.69 15.50
N GLY A 122 -12.71 -4.63 14.51
CA GLY A 122 -13.50 -3.43 14.19
C GLY A 122 -13.04 -2.65 12.96
N GLY A 123 -11.85 -2.97 12.43
CA GLY A 123 -11.30 -2.37 11.22
C GLY A 123 -10.68 -0.98 11.43
N SER A 124 -10.40 -0.31 10.32
CA SER A 124 -9.76 1.00 10.29
C SER A 124 -10.70 2.13 10.73
N THR A 125 -10.21 3.03 11.58
CA THR A 125 -10.93 4.24 12.02
C THR A 125 -10.06 5.48 11.80
N ALA A 126 -10.63 6.58 11.31
CA ALA A 126 -9.87 7.79 10.97
C ALA A 126 -9.24 8.51 12.18
N ASP A 127 -9.76 8.27 13.39
CA ASP A 127 -9.43 9.04 14.59
C ASP A 127 -8.55 8.26 15.59
N GLN A 128 -8.03 7.10 15.20
CA GLN A 128 -7.23 6.26 16.08
C GLN A 128 -6.01 5.67 15.36
N ASP A 129 -4.85 5.86 15.96
CA ASP A 129 -3.64 5.13 15.62
C ASP A 129 -3.58 3.81 16.39
N PHE A 130 -3.20 2.75 15.70
CA PHE A 130 -3.02 1.42 16.26
C PHE A 130 -1.53 1.10 16.43
N PRO A 131 -1.15 0.30 17.45
CA PRO A 131 0.24 -0.06 17.67
C PRO A 131 0.80 -0.83 16.48
N VAL A 132 2.03 -0.50 16.10
CA VAL A 132 2.79 -1.21 15.08
C VAL A 132 3.72 -2.18 15.81
N PRO A 133 3.63 -3.49 15.54
CA PRO A 133 4.56 -4.47 16.11
C PRO A 133 5.94 -4.35 15.48
N ASN A 134 6.94 -5.03 16.03
CA ASN A 134 8.20 -5.24 15.30
C ASN A 134 7.92 -6.01 14.02
N LEU A 135 8.47 -5.54 12.91
CA LEU A 135 8.20 -6.06 11.57
C LEU A 135 9.48 -6.63 10.97
N GLU A 136 9.35 -7.77 10.31
CA GLU A 136 10.45 -8.48 9.67
C GLU A 136 10.03 -8.93 8.28
N THR A 137 10.97 -8.81 7.34
CA THR A 137 10.70 -8.98 5.92
C THR A 137 11.25 -10.30 5.39
N CYS A 138 10.39 -11.08 4.72
CA CYS A 138 10.73 -12.27 3.95
C CYS A 138 10.42 -12.08 2.47
N GLN A 139 10.97 -12.95 1.62
CA GLN A 139 10.69 -12.97 0.19
C GLN A 139 9.76 -14.12 -0.17
N LEU A 140 8.69 -13.79 -0.88
CA LEU A 140 7.75 -14.76 -1.44
C LEU A 140 8.36 -15.46 -2.67
N PRO A 141 7.85 -16.63 -3.07
CA PRO A 141 8.34 -17.35 -4.25
C PRO A 141 8.25 -16.58 -5.57
N ASP A 142 7.36 -15.58 -5.63
CA ASP A 142 7.18 -14.69 -6.79
C ASP A 142 8.08 -13.45 -6.77
N GLY A 143 8.98 -13.34 -5.78
CA GLY A 143 9.94 -12.25 -5.63
C GLY A 143 9.40 -11.01 -4.93
N ARG A 144 8.12 -11.00 -4.52
CA ARG A 144 7.54 -9.94 -3.67
C ARG A 144 8.07 -10.02 -2.25
N LEU A 145 8.01 -8.90 -1.55
CA LEU A 145 8.32 -8.82 -0.13
C LEU A 145 7.05 -9.04 0.69
N ALA A 146 7.13 -9.97 1.64
CA ALA A 146 6.12 -10.19 2.66
C ALA A 146 6.66 -9.75 4.01
N VAL A 147 5.88 -8.99 4.77
CA VAL A 147 6.27 -8.41 6.05
C VAL A 147 5.38 -8.97 7.14
N PHE A 148 6.00 -9.52 8.18
CA PHE A 148 5.33 -10.21 9.28
C PHE A 148 5.64 -9.51 10.61
N PRO A 149 4.70 -9.50 11.56
CA PRO A 149 5.01 -9.14 12.94
C PRO A 149 5.89 -10.23 13.55
N SER A 150 7.03 -9.88 14.14
CA SER A 150 7.96 -10.85 14.73
C SER A 150 9.00 -10.16 15.62
N GLU A 151 9.43 -10.86 16.67
CA GLU A 151 10.62 -10.51 17.47
C GLU A 151 11.86 -11.33 17.06
N LEU A 152 11.68 -12.34 16.20
CA LEU A 152 12.75 -13.16 15.63
C LEU A 152 13.42 -12.42 14.48
N ALA A 153 14.73 -12.56 14.35
CA ALA A 153 15.45 -12.05 13.19
C ALA A 153 14.98 -12.72 11.89
N ALA A 154 15.02 -11.98 10.78
CA ALA A 154 14.59 -12.44 9.45
C ALA A 154 15.08 -13.85 9.04
N ASN A 155 16.33 -14.22 9.38
CA ASN A 155 16.85 -15.54 9.03
C ASN A 155 16.07 -16.69 9.69
N GLU A 156 15.71 -16.52 10.95
CA GLU A 156 14.98 -17.53 11.71
C GLU A 156 13.51 -17.53 11.30
N LEU A 157 12.90 -16.34 11.25
CA LEU A 157 11.52 -16.16 10.84
C LEU A 157 11.23 -16.75 9.46
N CYS A 158 11.99 -16.33 8.43
CA CYS A 158 11.72 -16.77 7.06
C CYS A 158 11.92 -18.29 6.94
N SER A 159 12.93 -18.85 7.62
CA SER A 159 13.13 -20.29 7.66
C SER A 159 11.96 -21.04 8.30
N GLN A 160 11.37 -20.53 9.38
CA GLN A 160 10.21 -21.14 10.03
C GLN A 160 8.97 -21.13 9.12
N LEU A 161 8.81 -20.08 8.32
CA LEU A 161 7.72 -19.94 7.36
C LEU A 161 7.95 -20.69 6.03
N GLY A 162 9.10 -21.36 5.88
CA GLY A 162 9.48 -22.00 4.61
C GLY A 162 9.76 -21.00 3.48
N LEU A 163 10.06 -19.75 3.83
CA LEU A 163 10.41 -18.66 2.93
C LEU A 163 11.92 -18.41 2.93
N THR A 164 12.36 -17.57 2.00
CA THR A 164 13.74 -17.10 1.94
C THR A 164 13.85 -15.69 2.52
N ARG A 165 15.06 -15.34 2.96
CA ARG A 165 15.37 -13.94 3.25
C ARG A 165 15.38 -13.15 1.93
N PRO A 166 15.06 -11.84 1.96
CA PRO A 166 15.20 -10.98 0.80
C PRO A 166 16.61 -11.08 0.21
N HIS A 167 16.70 -11.35 -1.09
CA HIS A 167 17.93 -11.36 -1.87
C HIS A 167 17.69 -10.82 -3.29
N GLU A 168 18.78 -10.41 -3.95
CA GLU A 168 18.78 -9.94 -5.35
C GLU A 168 18.72 -11.08 -6.36
#